data_AF-A0A499U8R4-F1
#
_entry.id   AF-A0A499U8R4-F1
#
_cell.length_a   1.000
_cell.length_b   1.000
_cell.length_c   1.000
_cell.angle_alpha   90.00
_cell.angle_beta   90.00
_cell.angle_gamma   90.00
#
_symmetry.space_group_name_H-M   'P 1'
#
loop_
_entity.id
_entity.type
_entity.pdbx_description
1 polymer ?
#
loop_
_entity_poly.entity_id
_entity_poly.type
_entity_poly.pdbx_seq_one_letter_code
_entity_poly.pdbx_strand_id
1 'polypeptide(L)'
;MAASATLLSFIFLCIVLAAVPQCLGRRGKYKYKPNWPSIDSRPLPSWYDEAKFGIFMHWGVFSVPSFGSEWFWWHWQGKPLAPYVEFMKKNYRPGFTYPDFAPMFTAEFYDPKTFAEIIEASGAKYVVLTSKHHEGFTNWPSKYSWNWNSMDVGPKRDLVGDLATAIRNYTKDVHFGLYHSLFEWFNPLYLQDKKGGFSTQTYTLDICLPELHEIIENYKPDVLWSDGDWEALPEYWNSTEFLAWLCNDSPVKDTVVTNDRWGQGTSCKHGGFYSCNDRYNPGTLQKHKWENAMTIDKKSWGFRRDAQLDDYLTTDELVAILAETVSCGGNLLMNIGPTHDGRIAPIFEERLRQMGDWLKVNGDAIYASKPWRAQNDTKTKDVW
;
A
#
# COMPACT_ATOMS: atom_id res chain seq x y z
N MET A 1 13.27 -65.58 68.62
CA MET A 1 14.46 -64.79 68.98
C MET A 1 14.81 -63.94 67.77
N ALA A 2 14.71 -62.61 67.98
CA ALA A 2 15.34 -61.48 67.30
C ALA A 2 15.47 -61.49 65.75
N ALA A 3 15.01 -60.54 64.92
CA ALA A 3 14.70 -59.10 64.95
C ALA A 3 15.55 -58.36 63.88
N SER A 4 14.98 -57.28 63.32
CA SER A 4 15.60 -56.22 62.48
C SER A 4 15.67 -56.54 60.98
N ALA A 5 14.86 -56.01 60.04
CA ALA A 5 14.23 -54.69 59.83
C ALA A 5 15.21 -53.54 59.57
N THR A 6 15.35 -53.11 58.31
CA THR A 6 15.80 -51.80 57.80
C THR A 6 15.96 -51.92 56.27
N LEU A 7 15.61 -50.99 55.38
CA LEU A 7 14.83 -49.75 55.42
C LEU A 7 14.58 -49.41 53.93
N LEU A 8 13.38 -48.93 53.57
CA LEU A 8 13.16 -48.26 52.28
C LEU A 8 14.12 -47.07 52.15
N SER A 9 14.62 -46.83 50.94
CA SER A 9 15.19 -45.53 50.57
C SER A 9 14.67 -45.13 49.20
N PHE A 10 13.65 -44.26 49.24
CA PHE A 10 13.24 -43.40 48.14
C PHE A 10 14.44 -42.53 47.73
N ILE A 11 15.00 -42.76 46.54
CA ILE A 11 15.92 -41.80 45.94
C ILE A 11 15.07 -40.78 45.17
N PHE A 12 14.91 -39.62 45.81
CA PHE A 12 14.46 -38.37 45.19
C PHE A 12 15.45 -38.00 44.09
N LEU A 13 15.07 -38.16 42.82
CA LEU A 13 15.84 -37.61 41.71
C LEU A 13 15.51 -36.11 41.62
N CYS A 14 16.28 -35.29 42.33
CA CYS A 14 16.28 -33.85 42.16
C CYS A 14 16.74 -33.51 40.73
N ILE A 15 15.80 -33.12 39.89
CA ILE A 15 16.04 -32.50 38.58
C ILE A 15 16.75 -31.18 38.85
N VAL A 16 18.06 -31.14 38.62
CA VAL A 16 18.81 -29.88 38.47
C VAL A 16 18.50 -29.35 37.08
N LEU A 17 17.40 -28.62 36.96
CA LEU A 17 17.17 -27.70 35.84
C LEU A 17 18.25 -26.61 35.95
N ALA A 18 19.36 -26.81 35.23
CA ALA A 18 20.29 -25.73 34.94
C ALA A 18 19.50 -24.66 34.18
N ALA A 19 19.11 -23.61 34.89
CA ALA A 19 18.56 -22.41 34.30
C ALA A 19 19.65 -21.80 33.42
N VAL A 20 19.60 -22.12 32.13
CA VAL A 20 20.26 -21.30 31.11
C VAL A 20 19.62 -19.92 31.26
N PRO A 21 20.38 -18.86 31.59
CA PRO A 21 19.81 -17.53 31.55
C PRO A 21 19.49 -17.26 30.08
N GLN A 22 18.21 -17.36 29.73
CA GLN A 22 17.71 -16.69 28.55
C GLN A 22 18.01 -15.22 28.77
N CYS A 23 19.09 -14.74 28.16
CA CYS A 23 19.28 -13.33 27.86
C CYS A 23 18.15 -12.94 26.89
N LEU A 24 16.93 -12.82 27.41
CA LEU A 24 15.94 -11.89 26.92
C LEU A 24 16.56 -10.51 27.12
N GLY A 25 17.40 -10.12 26.17
CA GLY A 25 17.90 -8.78 26.09
C GLY A 25 16.68 -7.87 26.09
N ARG A 26 16.49 -7.14 27.19
CA ARG A 26 15.75 -5.88 27.16
C ARG A 26 16.48 -5.02 26.12
N ARG A 27 16.08 -5.11 24.85
CA ARG A 27 16.37 -4.07 23.87
C ARG A 27 15.70 -2.83 24.46
N GLY A 28 16.48 -1.95 25.09
CA GLY A 28 16.00 -0.60 25.35
C GLY A 28 15.43 -0.08 24.04
N LYS A 29 14.18 0.38 24.04
CA LYS A 29 13.52 0.88 22.83
C LYS A 29 14.39 2.01 22.28
N TYR A 30 15.18 1.71 21.25
CA TYR A 30 15.94 2.71 20.53
C TYR A 30 14.91 3.68 19.98
N LYS A 31 14.95 4.94 20.43
CA LYS A 31 14.03 5.96 19.94
C LYS A 31 14.59 6.50 18.64
N TYR A 32 13.85 6.31 17.54
CA TYR A 32 14.19 6.87 16.24
C TYR A 32 14.12 8.40 16.33
N LYS A 33 15.20 9.06 15.90
CA LYS A 33 15.26 10.52 15.82
C LYS A 33 14.66 10.98 14.48
N PRO A 34 14.15 12.22 14.39
CA PRO A 34 13.56 12.75 13.16
C PRO A 34 14.65 13.16 12.14
N ASN A 35 15.48 12.20 11.73
CA ASN A 35 16.46 12.34 10.66
C ASN A 35 16.67 11.02 9.94
N TRP A 36 17.03 11.09 8.66
CA TRP A 36 17.17 9.93 7.79
C TRP A 36 18.12 8.85 8.32
N PRO A 37 19.35 9.15 8.80
CA PRO A 37 20.23 8.10 9.32
C PRO A 37 19.63 7.29 10.48
N SER A 38 18.79 7.92 11.31
CA SER A 38 18.10 7.22 12.39
C SER A 38 16.90 6.42 11.87
N ILE A 39 16.04 7.02 11.05
CA ILE A 39 14.83 6.35 10.52
C ILE A 39 15.21 5.18 9.61
N ASP A 40 16.15 5.36 8.69
CA ASP A 40 16.62 4.34 7.75
C ASP A 40 17.36 3.18 8.46
N SER A 41 17.76 3.37 9.73
CA SER A 41 18.34 2.28 10.53
C SER A 41 17.29 1.30 11.07
N ARG A 42 16.00 1.63 10.95
CA ARG A 42 14.91 0.75 11.40
C ARG A 42 14.92 -0.53 10.57
N PRO A 43 15.03 -1.71 11.22
CA PRO A 43 14.98 -2.97 10.49
C PRO A 43 13.59 -3.17 9.90
N LEU A 44 13.56 -3.66 8.67
CA LEU A 44 12.33 -4.08 8.01
C LEU A 44 11.70 -5.27 8.76
N PRO A 45 10.39 -5.23 9.08
CA PRO A 45 9.66 -6.38 9.62
C PRO A 45 9.73 -7.58 8.66
N SER A 46 9.92 -8.80 9.21
CA SER A 46 10.12 -9.99 8.39
C SER A 46 8.93 -10.32 7.49
N TRP A 47 7.71 -10.07 7.97
CA TRP A 47 6.48 -10.33 7.22
C TRP A 47 6.51 -9.67 5.84
N TYR A 48 7.05 -8.44 5.73
CA TYR A 48 7.05 -7.72 4.47
C TYR A 48 8.07 -8.30 3.50
N ASP A 49 9.25 -8.70 3.97
CA ASP A 49 10.19 -9.40 3.10
C ASP A 49 9.67 -10.77 2.67
N GLU A 50 8.95 -11.49 3.53
CA GLU A 50 8.43 -12.83 3.27
C GLU A 50 7.18 -12.83 2.37
N ALA A 51 6.41 -11.73 2.35
CA ALA A 51 5.14 -11.59 1.65
C ALA A 51 5.22 -11.73 0.12
N LYS A 52 6.24 -11.12 -0.51
CA LYS A 52 6.54 -11.09 -1.96
C LYS A 52 5.48 -10.51 -2.90
N PHE A 53 4.20 -10.64 -2.60
CA PHE A 53 3.11 -10.26 -3.49
C PHE A 53 1.99 -9.56 -2.73
N GLY A 54 1.57 -8.40 -3.24
CA GLY A 54 0.46 -7.61 -2.71
C GLY A 54 -0.41 -7.03 -3.82
N ILE A 55 -1.62 -6.60 -3.44
CA ILE A 55 -2.57 -5.94 -4.34
C ILE A 55 -2.67 -4.46 -4.03
N PHE A 56 -2.60 -3.62 -5.06
CA PHE A 56 -2.90 -2.20 -4.97
C PHE A 56 -4.31 -1.95 -5.50
N MET A 57 -5.04 -1.00 -4.92
CA MET A 57 -6.34 -0.58 -5.41
C MET A 57 -6.43 0.95 -5.50
N HIS A 58 -6.49 1.45 -6.74
CA HIS A 58 -6.79 2.85 -7.01
C HIS A 58 -8.29 3.04 -7.22
N TRP A 59 -8.94 3.57 -6.19
CA TRP A 59 -10.38 3.75 -6.14
C TRP A 59 -10.73 5.12 -5.51
N GLY A 60 -11.68 5.82 -6.11
CA GLY A 60 -12.01 7.21 -5.76
C GLY A 60 -12.95 7.82 -6.79
N VAL A 61 -13.19 9.12 -6.70
CA VAL A 61 -14.15 9.84 -7.55
C VAL A 61 -13.75 9.80 -9.02
N PHE A 62 -12.45 9.74 -9.32
CA PHE A 62 -11.94 9.53 -10.69
C PHE A 62 -12.46 8.23 -11.35
N SER A 63 -12.95 7.26 -10.56
CA SER A 63 -13.56 6.04 -11.07
C SER A 63 -14.91 6.29 -11.73
N VAL A 64 -15.59 7.41 -11.44
CA VAL A 64 -16.90 7.79 -12.00
C VAL A 64 -16.82 8.08 -13.50
N PRO A 65 -15.99 9.03 -13.98
CA PRO A 65 -15.82 9.23 -15.41
C PRO A 65 -15.22 7.98 -16.09
N SER A 66 -14.45 7.17 -15.35
CA SER A 66 -13.86 5.91 -15.82
C SER A 66 -13.10 6.06 -17.16
N PHE A 67 -12.39 7.17 -17.36
CA PHE A 67 -11.81 7.54 -18.66
C PHE A 67 -10.36 7.98 -18.52
N GLY A 68 -9.49 7.43 -19.37
CA GLY A 68 -8.09 7.84 -19.45
C GLY A 68 -7.25 7.38 -18.26
N SER A 69 -7.42 8.00 -17.08
CA SER A 69 -6.75 7.57 -15.84
C SER A 69 -7.32 8.23 -14.58
N GLU A 70 -6.83 7.82 -13.41
CA GLU A 70 -7.02 8.47 -12.11
C GLU A 70 -6.53 9.93 -12.07
N TRP A 71 -5.75 10.35 -13.08
CA TRP A 71 -5.37 11.76 -13.33
C TRP A 71 -6.43 12.58 -14.06
N PHE A 72 -7.67 12.07 -14.17
CA PHE A 72 -8.75 12.71 -14.92
C PHE A 72 -8.91 14.20 -14.61
N TRP A 73 -9.00 14.58 -13.33
CA TRP A 73 -9.21 15.98 -12.96
C TRP A 73 -8.06 16.87 -13.43
N TRP A 74 -6.81 16.42 -13.25
CA TRP A 74 -5.63 17.14 -13.72
C TRP A 74 -5.61 17.28 -15.24
N HIS A 75 -5.87 16.20 -15.98
CA HIS A 75 -5.89 16.22 -17.45
C HIS A 75 -7.11 16.92 -18.04
N TRP A 76 -8.12 17.22 -17.23
CA TRP A 76 -9.24 18.04 -17.64
C TRP A 76 -9.03 19.53 -17.32
N GLN A 77 -8.57 19.87 -16.11
CA GLN A 77 -8.53 21.25 -15.61
C GLN A 77 -7.13 21.81 -15.37
N GLY A 78 -6.19 21.01 -14.86
CA GLY A 78 -4.85 21.48 -14.48
C GLY A 78 -3.90 21.61 -15.68
N LYS A 79 -3.77 20.53 -16.45
CA LYS A 79 -3.08 20.48 -17.73
C LYS A 79 -4.02 19.86 -18.78
N PRO A 80 -4.96 20.65 -19.32
CA PRO A 80 -6.01 20.15 -20.19
C PRO A 80 -5.45 19.41 -21.42
N LEU A 81 -5.86 18.16 -21.59
CA LEU A 81 -5.60 17.34 -22.76
C LEU A 81 -6.88 17.21 -23.59
N ALA A 82 -6.76 17.35 -24.92
CA ALA A 82 -7.91 17.37 -25.82
C ALA A 82 -8.89 16.19 -25.63
N PRO A 83 -8.45 14.92 -25.46
CA PRO A 83 -9.37 13.80 -25.25
C PRO A 83 -10.26 13.96 -24.01
N TYR A 84 -9.72 14.47 -22.90
CA TYR A 84 -10.46 14.65 -21.64
C TYR A 84 -11.45 15.83 -21.74
N VAL A 85 -11.01 16.93 -22.35
CA VAL A 85 -11.87 18.10 -22.58
C VAL A 85 -13.05 17.76 -23.50
N GLU A 86 -12.80 17.05 -24.61
CA GLU A 86 -13.85 16.64 -25.54
C GLU A 86 -14.76 15.56 -24.95
N PHE A 87 -14.23 14.63 -24.15
CA PHE A 87 -15.04 13.69 -23.37
C PHE A 87 -16.02 14.44 -22.46
N MET A 88 -15.56 15.48 -21.76
CA MET A 88 -16.42 16.28 -20.90
C MET A 88 -17.49 17.06 -21.68
N LYS A 89 -17.11 17.72 -22.78
CA LYS A 89 -18.06 18.46 -23.64
C LYS A 89 -19.13 17.57 -24.25
N LYS A 90 -18.77 16.33 -24.62
CA LYS A 90 -19.69 15.40 -25.30
C LYS A 90 -20.68 14.74 -24.34
N ASN A 91 -20.24 14.43 -23.12
CA ASN A 91 -21.00 13.55 -22.22
C ASN A 91 -21.61 14.26 -21.01
N TYR A 92 -21.21 15.49 -20.70
CA TYR A 92 -21.69 16.22 -19.53
C TYR A 92 -22.22 17.61 -19.90
N ARG A 93 -23.14 18.11 -19.08
CA ARG A 93 -23.77 19.43 -19.30
C ARG A 93 -22.71 20.56 -19.26
N PRO A 94 -22.92 21.67 -19.98
CA PRO A 94 -22.12 22.87 -19.81
C PRO A 94 -22.09 23.30 -18.33
N GLY A 95 -20.91 23.73 -17.86
CA GLY A 95 -20.71 24.15 -16.47
C GLY A 95 -20.56 23.02 -15.44
N PHE A 96 -20.51 21.75 -15.87
CA PHE A 96 -20.17 20.63 -14.99
C PHE A 96 -18.76 20.84 -14.39
N THR A 97 -18.63 20.56 -13.10
CA THR A 97 -17.40 20.66 -12.32
C THR A 97 -16.97 19.30 -11.81
N TYR A 98 -15.70 19.12 -11.44
CA TYR A 98 -15.25 17.82 -10.92
C TYR A 98 -15.98 17.36 -9.65
N PRO A 99 -16.30 18.25 -8.69
CA PRO A 99 -17.14 17.89 -7.54
C PRO A 99 -18.53 17.35 -7.88
N ASP A 100 -19.10 17.67 -9.05
CA ASP A 100 -20.38 17.09 -9.49
C ASP A 100 -20.29 15.56 -9.70
N PHE A 101 -19.08 14.99 -9.80
CA PHE A 101 -18.90 13.53 -9.83
C PHE A 101 -19.03 12.86 -8.46
N ALA A 102 -18.78 13.55 -7.35
CA ALA A 102 -18.72 12.92 -6.04
C ALA A 102 -20.04 12.22 -5.63
N PRO A 103 -21.25 12.79 -5.87
CA PRO A 103 -22.51 12.08 -5.62
C PRO A 103 -22.73 10.85 -6.50
N MET A 104 -22.02 10.74 -7.63
CA MET A 104 -22.12 9.61 -8.58
C MET A 104 -21.15 8.46 -8.24
N PHE A 105 -20.21 8.70 -7.33
CA PHE A 105 -19.39 7.66 -6.72
C PHE A 105 -20.25 6.93 -5.67
N THR A 106 -21.02 5.93 -6.11
CA THR A 106 -22.08 5.33 -5.27
C THR A 106 -21.59 4.17 -4.43
N ALA A 107 -20.60 3.41 -4.90
CA ALA A 107 -20.16 2.15 -4.29
C ALA A 107 -21.32 1.20 -3.94
N GLU A 108 -22.41 1.22 -4.73
CA GLU A 108 -23.67 0.54 -4.40
C GLU A 108 -23.57 -0.99 -4.32
N PHE A 109 -22.63 -1.57 -5.06
CA PHE A 109 -22.32 -3.00 -5.08
C PHE A 109 -21.06 -3.34 -4.29
N TYR A 110 -20.52 -2.39 -3.52
CA TYR A 110 -19.34 -2.63 -2.70
C TYR A 110 -19.65 -3.60 -1.57
N ASP A 111 -19.15 -4.82 -1.71
CA ASP A 111 -19.11 -5.83 -0.65
C ASP A 111 -17.65 -6.07 -0.20
N PRO A 112 -17.24 -5.56 0.97
CA PRO A 112 -15.88 -5.70 1.46
C PRO A 112 -15.50 -7.18 1.74
N LYS A 113 -16.48 -8.06 2.01
CA LYS A 113 -16.23 -9.49 2.17
C LYS A 113 -15.84 -10.13 0.83
N THR A 114 -16.59 -9.83 -0.23
CA THR A 114 -16.24 -10.27 -1.59
C THR A 114 -14.86 -9.77 -2.00
N PHE A 115 -14.51 -8.51 -1.70
CA PHE A 115 -13.17 -7.99 -1.97
C PHE A 115 -12.09 -8.78 -1.22
N ALA A 116 -12.27 -9.02 0.08
CA ALA A 116 -11.34 -9.81 0.90
C ALA A 116 -11.16 -11.23 0.37
N GLU A 117 -12.25 -11.89 -0.04
CA GLU A 117 -12.22 -13.24 -0.64
C GLU A 117 -11.45 -13.27 -1.96
N ILE A 118 -11.63 -12.27 -2.84
CA ILE A 118 -10.89 -12.16 -4.11
C ILE A 118 -9.40 -11.91 -3.83
N ILE A 119 -9.08 -11.03 -2.87
CA ILE A 119 -7.69 -10.73 -2.49
C ILE A 119 -7.00 -11.96 -1.91
N GLU A 120 -7.63 -12.68 -0.97
CA GLU A 120 -7.06 -13.93 -0.43
C GLU A 120 -6.91 -15.00 -1.52
N ALA A 121 -7.90 -15.13 -2.39
CA ALA A 121 -7.86 -16.06 -3.52
C ALA A 121 -6.75 -15.74 -4.53
N SER A 122 -6.23 -14.51 -4.56
CA SER A 122 -5.11 -14.14 -5.42
C SER A 122 -3.74 -14.63 -4.93
N GLY A 123 -3.65 -15.08 -3.68
CA GLY A 123 -2.37 -15.39 -3.02
C GLY A 123 -1.61 -14.16 -2.52
N ALA A 124 -2.14 -12.95 -2.66
CA ALA A 124 -1.53 -11.77 -2.06
C ALA A 124 -1.43 -11.88 -0.54
N LYS A 125 -0.36 -11.33 0.02
CA LYS A 125 -0.08 -11.28 1.46
C LYS A 125 -0.25 -9.91 2.07
N TYR A 126 -0.55 -8.91 1.24
CA TYR A 126 -0.95 -7.59 1.67
C TYR A 126 -1.80 -6.90 0.61
N VAL A 127 -2.60 -5.94 1.04
CA VAL A 127 -3.38 -5.07 0.16
C VAL A 127 -3.13 -3.61 0.53
N VAL A 128 -3.05 -2.74 -0.46
CA VAL A 128 -2.92 -1.29 -0.30
C VAL A 128 -4.10 -0.62 -0.99
N LEU A 129 -4.97 0.04 -0.25
CA LEU A 129 -6.08 0.83 -0.80
C LEU A 129 -5.70 2.30 -0.82
N THR A 130 -6.03 3.02 -1.90
CA THR A 130 -5.98 4.50 -1.90
C THR A 130 -6.92 5.06 -0.83
N SER A 131 -6.38 5.52 0.29
CA SER A 131 -7.16 6.27 1.28
C SER A 131 -7.54 7.63 0.68
N LYS A 132 -6.55 8.31 0.11
CA LYS A 132 -6.67 9.60 -0.60
C LYS A 132 -5.75 9.61 -1.81
N HIS A 133 -6.28 9.97 -2.98
CA HIS A 133 -5.48 10.25 -4.19
C HIS A 133 -5.28 11.77 -4.37
N HIS A 134 -4.58 12.20 -5.41
CA HIS A 134 -4.23 13.62 -5.65
C HIS A 134 -5.45 14.55 -5.84
N GLU A 135 -6.64 13.99 -6.08
CA GLU A 135 -7.91 14.73 -6.10
C GLU A 135 -8.40 15.16 -4.70
N GLY A 136 -7.74 14.71 -3.63
CA GLY A 136 -8.06 15.07 -2.25
C GLY A 136 -9.32 14.42 -1.68
N PHE A 137 -10.04 13.61 -2.45
CA PHE A 137 -11.20 12.88 -1.94
C PHE A 137 -10.75 11.74 -1.03
N THR A 138 -11.27 11.72 0.19
CA THR A 138 -10.92 10.69 1.16
C THR A 138 -11.97 9.57 1.19
N ASN A 139 -11.51 8.31 1.11
CA ASN A 139 -12.36 7.12 1.16
C ASN A 139 -12.75 6.71 2.61
N TRP A 140 -12.62 7.64 3.54
CA TRP A 140 -12.95 7.49 4.96
C TRP A 140 -13.53 8.81 5.49
N PRO A 141 -14.26 8.83 6.62
CA PRO A 141 -14.86 10.05 7.17
C PRO A 141 -13.81 10.97 7.82
N SER A 142 -12.89 11.54 7.03
CA SER A 142 -11.88 12.45 7.57
C SER A 142 -12.50 13.75 8.06
N LYS A 143 -12.00 14.23 9.20
CA LYS A 143 -12.37 15.55 9.73
C LYS A 143 -11.75 16.71 8.95
N TYR A 144 -10.72 16.43 8.16
CA TYR A 144 -9.90 17.43 7.47
C TYR A 144 -10.29 17.63 6.00
N SER A 145 -11.09 16.72 5.45
CA SER A 145 -11.70 16.82 4.12
C SER A 145 -13.23 16.79 4.23
N TRP A 146 -13.77 17.67 5.09
CA TRP A 146 -15.22 17.85 5.29
C TRP A 146 -15.95 18.10 3.96
N ASN A 147 -17.06 17.38 3.74
CA ASN A 147 -17.86 17.43 2.51
C ASN A 147 -17.12 17.02 1.22
N TRP A 148 -15.93 16.43 1.36
CA TRP A 148 -15.13 15.89 0.26
C TRP A 148 -14.56 14.51 0.64
N ASN A 149 -15.45 13.66 1.17
CA ASN A 149 -15.13 12.31 1.60
C ASN A 149 -16.31 11.34 1.40
N SER A 150 -16.05 10.04 1.45
CA SER A 150 -17.02 8.98 1.12
C SER A 150 -18.19 8.85 2.11
N MET A 151 -18.06 9.40 3.32
CA MET A 151 -19.17 9.45 4.28
C MET A 151 -20.08 10.65 4.03
N ASP A 152 -19.50 11.81 3.71
CA ASP A 152 -20.24 13.05 3.53
C ASP A 152 -20.90 13.16 2.16
N VAL A 153 -20.37 12.51 1.12
CA VAL A 153 -20.94 12.55 -0.24
C VAL A 153 -20.69 11.23 -0.99
N GLY A 154 -21.60 10.88 -1.89
CA GLY A 154 -21.53 9.62 -2.64
C GLY A 154 -21.94 8.42 -1.77
N PRO A 155 -21.02 7.51 -1.36
CA PRO A 155 -21.38 6.22 -0.76
C PRO A 155 -22.08 6.28 0.59
N LYS A 156 -21.93 7.38 1.35
CA LYS A 156 -22.36 7.50 2.75
C LYS A 156 -21.78 6.38 3.64
N ARG A 157 -20.51 6.07 3.41
CA ARG A 157 -19.85 4.87 3.95
C ARG A 157 -18.36 5.10 4.20
N ASP A 158 -17.83 4.50 5.27
CA ASP A 158 -16.39 4.43 5.52
C ASP A 158 -15.81 3.24 4.73
N LEU A 159 -15.32 3.51 3.52
CA LEU A 159 -14.87 2.45 2.61
C LEU A 159 -13.56 1.81 3.09
N VAL A 160 -12.67 2.62 3.66
CA VAL A 160 -11.40 2.20 4.26
C VAL A 160 -11.65 1.31 5.49
N GLY A 161 -12.50 1.76 6.42
CA GLY A 161 -12.82 1.02 7.64
C GLY A 161 -13.46 -0.34 7.35
N ASP A 162 -14.36 -0.38 6.38
CA ASP A 162 -15.03 -1.60 5.95
C ASP A 162 -14.06 -2.61 5.32
N LEU A 163 -13.16 -2.15 4.44
CA LEU A 163 -12.15 -3.03 3.86
C LEU A 163 -11.18 -3.54 4.93
N ALA A 164 -10.68 -2.65 5.79
CA ALA A 164 -9.75 -3.00 6.85
C ALA A 164 -10.35 -4.07 7.78
N THR A 165 -11.63 -3.93 8.11
CA THR A 165 -12.37 -4.90 8.91
C THR A 165 -12.53 -6.23 8.18
N ALA A 166 -12.90 -6.20 6.89
CA ALA A 166 -13.08 -7.42 6.11
C ALA A 166 -11.77 -8.19 5.90
N ILE A 167 -10.67 -7.51 5.60
CA ILE A 167 -9.34 -8.15 5.47
C ILE A 167 -8.97 -8.88 6.77
N ARG A 168 -9.12 -8.22 7.92
CA ARG A 168 -8.80 -8.83 9.21
C ARG A 168 -9.70 -9.99 9.61
N ASN A 169 -10.97 -9.96 9.19
CA ASN A 169 -11.95 -10.95 9.61
C ASN A 169 -12.08 -12.15 8.66
N TYR A 170 -11.83 -11.94 7.37
CA TYR A 170 -12.12 -12.93 6.33
C TYR A 170 -10.88 -13.46 5.61
N THR A 171 -9.69 -12.98 5.95
CA THR A 171 -8.43 -13.52 5.40
C THR A 171 -7.55 -14.03 6.53
N LYS A 172 -6.68 -15.01 6.24
CA LYS A 172 -5.78 -15.58 7.25
C LYS A 172 -4.50 -14.76 7.45
N ASP A 173 -3.84 -14.42 6.34
CA ASP A 173 -2.47 -13.86 6.34
C ASP A 173 -2.33 -12.68 5.37
N VAL A 174 -3.35 -11.82 5.26
CA VAL A 174 -3.29 -10.60 4.43
C VAL A 174 -3.15 -9.38 5.32
N HIS A 175 -2.02 -8.69 5.19
CA HIS A 175 -1.76 -7.42 5.83
C HIS A 175 -2.56 -6.29 5.17
N PHE A 176 -3.10 -5.39 5.98
CA PHE A 176 -3.86 -4.24 5.49
C PHE A 176 -2.97 -3.01 5.37
N GLY A 177 -3.02 -2.34 4.23
CA GLY A 177 -2.20 -1.19 3.90
C GLY A 177 -3.02 -0.06 3.30
N LEU A 178 -2.48 1.15 3.39
CA LEU A 178 -3.09 2.35 2.84
C LEU A 178 -2.08 3.16 2.04
N TYR A 179 -2.54 3.61 0.89
CA TYR A 179 -1.89 4.65 0.11
C TYR A 179 -2.44 6.01 0.50
N HIS A 180 -1.56 7.01 0.55
CA HIS A 180 -1.94 8.38 0.81
C HIS A 180 -1.15 9.37 -0.04
N SER A 181 -1.85 10.14 -0.87
CA SER A 181 -1.28 11.28 -1.58
C SER A 181 -0.99 12.42 -0.60
N LEU A 182 0.27 12.85 -0.52
CA LEU A 182 0.69 13.96 0.34
C LEU A 182 0.05 15.28 -0.11
N PHE A 183 0.00 15.54 -1.42
CA PHE A 183 -0.60 16.77 -1.97
C PHE A 183 -2.03 16.58 -2.48
N GLU A 184 -2.65 17.72 -2.79
CA GLU A 184 -3.96 17.82 -3.45
C GLU A 184 -3.89 18.86 -4.57
N TRP A 185 -4.24 18.48 -5.80
CA TRP A 185 -4.04 19.35 -6.98
C TRP A 185 -4.64 20.75 -6.83
N PHE A 186 -5.84 20.84 -6.25
CA PHE A 186 -6.64 22.05 -6.22
C PHE A 186 -7.07 22.48 -4.82
N ASN A 187 -6.44 21.95 -3.77
CA ASN A 187 -6.68 22.40 -2.41
C ASN A 187 -6.17 23.85 -2.24
N PRO A 188 -7.00 24.80 -1.77
CA PRO A 188 -6.60 26.20 -1.65
C PRO A 188 -5.37 26.42 -0.77
N LEU A 189 -5.23 25.66 0.33
CA LEU A 189 -4.08 25.78 1.23
C LEU A 189 -2.80 25.27 0.55
N TYR A 190 -2.89 24.16 -0.18
CA TYR A 190 -1.75 23.62 -0.92
C TYR A 190 -1.31 24.59 -2.02
N LEU A 191 -2.26 25.12 -2.79
CA LEU A 191 -2.00 26.10 -3.84
C LEU A 191 -1.38 27.39 -3.27
N GLN A 192 -1.80 27.80 -2.07
CA GLN A 192 -1.23 28.94 -1.36
C GLN A 192 0.24 28.69 -0.98
N ASP A 193 0.53 27.56 -0.33
CA ASP A 193 1.89 27.17 0.03
C ASP A 193 2.79 27.06 -1.20
N LYS A 194 2.30 26.39 -2.26
CA LYS A 194 3.00 26.25 -3.54
C LYS A 194 3.31 27.59 -4.19
N LYS A 195 2.35 28.53 -4.20
CA LYS A 195 2.58 29.90 -4.70
C LYS A 195 3.64 30.65 -3.89
N GLY A 196 3.71 30.39 -2.59
CA GLY A 196 4.75 30.88 -1.68
C GLY A 196 6.09 30.13 -1.77
N GLY A 197 6.27 29.22 -2.73
CA GLY A 197 7.47 28.40 -2.87
C GLY A 197 7.69 27.43 -1.71
N PHE A 198 6.61 26.96 -1.08
CA PHE A 198 6.63 26.07 0.09
C PHE A 198 7.38 26.66 1.31
N SER A 199 7.39 27.99 1.43
CA SER A 199 7.95 28.70 2.60
C SER A 199 7.05 28.67 3.83
N THR A 200 5.75 28.40 3.64
CA THR A 200 4.77 28.07 4.67
C THR A 200 4.38 26.60 4.56
N GLN A 201 3.82 26.02 5.63
CA GLN A 201 3.41 24.61 5.72
C GLN A 201 1.94 24.48 6.13
N THR A 202 1.10 25.46 5.78
CA THR A 202 -0.29 25.51 6.27
C THR A 202 -1.06 24.28 5.83
N TYR A 203 -0.96 23.87 4.56
CA TYR A 203 -1.61 22.65 4.10
C TYR A 203 -1.05 21.40 4.78
N THR A 204 0.27 21.31 4.94
CA THR A 204 0.89 20.15 5.60
C THR A 204 0.39 20.00 7.03
N LEU A 205 0.39 21.08 7.81
CA LEU A 205 0.07 21.05 9.24
C LEU A 205 -1.43 20.96 9.51
N ASP A 206 -2.27 21.56 8.67
CA ASP A 206 -3.71 21.63 8.91
C ASP A 206 -4.48 20.50 8.22
N ILE A 207 -3.93 19.88 7.17
CA ILE A 207 -4.61 18.85 6.37
C ILE A 207 -3.79 17.56 6.31
N CYS A 208 -2.62 17.57 5.65
CA CYS A 208 -1.91 16.33 5.29
C CYS A 208 -1.46 15.52 6.51
N LEU A 209 -0.76 16.13 7.47
CA LEU A 209 -0.28 15.41 8.65
C LEU A 209 -1.42 14.93 9.53
N PRO A 210 -2.45 15.75 9.86
CA PRO A 210 -3.58 15.26 10.63
C PRO A 210 -4.31 14.08 9.97
N GLU A 211 -4.50 14.10 8.65
CA GLU A 211 -5.07 12.96 7.92
C GLU A 211 -4.19 11.69 8.01
N LEU A 212 -2.87 11.84 7.86
CA LEU A 212 -1.92 10.74 8.04
C LEU A 212 -2.01 10.14 9.45
N HIS A 213 -2.11 10.97 10.49
CA HIS A 213 -2.34 10.50 11.85
C HIS A 213 -3.71 9.80 11.99
N GLU A 214 -4.78 10.35 11.41
CA GLU A 214 -6.11 9.72 11.46
C GLU A 214 -6.11 8.32 10.86
N ILE A 215 -5.52 8.12 9.67
CA ILE A 215 -5.54 6.80 9.04
C ILE A 215 -4.70 5.77 9.80
N ILE A 216 -3.61 6.21 10.42
CA ILE A 216 -2.77 5.34 11.26
C ILE A 216 -3.50 4.93 12.54
N GLU A 217 -4.09 5.88 13.25
CA GLU A 217 -4.75 5.63 14.53
C GLU A 217 -6.04 4.81 14.36
N ASN A 218 -6.86 5.18 13.38
CA ASN A 218 -8.16 4.56 13.15
C ASN A 218 -8.00 3.17 12.54
N TYR A 219 -7.21 3.07 11.47
CA TYR A 219 -7.19 1.88 10.63
C TYR A 219 -5.98 0.99 10.84
N LYS A 220 -4.93 1.44 11.53
CA LYS A 220 -3.75 0.63 11.90
C LYS A 220 -3.19 -0.16 10.71
N PRO A 221 -2.83 0.47 9.59
CA PRO A 221 -2.28 -0.23 8.45
C PRO A 221 -0.84 -0.70 8.72
N ASP A 222 -0.50 -1.87 8.19
CA ASP A 222 0.85 -2.44 8.18
C ASP A 222 1.69 -1.90 7.02
N VAL A 223 1.07 -1.31 5.98
CA VAL A 223 1.77 -0.56 4.92
C VAL A 223 1.21 0.85 4.87
N LEU A 224 2.08 1.85 4.95
CA LEU A 224 1.75 3.23 4.60
C LEU A 224 2.55 3.63 3.36
N TRP A 225 1.87 3.73 2.24
CA TRP A 225 2.45 4.02 0.93
C TRP A 225 2.18 5.49 0.57
N SER A 226 3.18 6.36 0.66
CA SER A 226 3.01 7.77 0.33
C SER A 226 3.27 8.05 -1.15
N ASP A 227 2.70 9.13 -1.67
CA ASP A 227 2.98 9.61 -3.03
C ASP A 227 2.70 11.10 -3.14
N GLY A 228 2.98 11.70 -4.30
CA GLY A 228 2.65 13.11 -4.51
C GLY A 228 3.64 14.07 -3.83
N ASP A 229 4.81 13.56 -3.51
CA ASP A 229 5.82 14.20 -2.69
C ASP A 229 6.78 15.08 -3.50
N TRP A 230 6.81 14.89 -4.82
CA TRP A 230 7.83 15.41 -5.75
C TRP A 230 7.91 16.93 -5.88
N GLU A 231 6.87 17.69 -5.50
CA GLU A 231 6.85 19.15 -5.65
C GLU A 231 7.57 19.90 -4.53
N ALA A 232 7.77 19.27 -3.37
CA ALA A 232 8.32 19.94 -2.19
C ALA A 232 9.33 19.05 -1.46
N LEU A 233 10.27 19.68 -0.76
CA LEU A 233 11.28 18.97 0.03
C LEU A 233 10.65 18.29 1.26
N PRO A 234 11.28 17.25 1.82
CA PRO A 234 10.78 16.54 3.00
C PRO A 234 10.52 17.45 4.22
N GLU A 235 11.23 18.58 4.31
CA GLU A 235 11.02 19.57 5.35
C GLU A 235 9.61 20.17 5.26
N TYR A 236 9.12 20.51 4.06
CA TYR A 236 7.75 21.03 3.87
C TYR A 236 6.69 20.02 4.30
N TRP A 237 6.91 18.75 3.98
CA TRP A 237 6.03 17.64 4.38
C TRP A 237 6.17 17.23 5.84
N ASN A 238 7.19 17.75 6.53
CA ASN A 238 7.57 17.36 7.89
C ASN A 238 7.77 15.83 8.04
N SER A 239 8.34 15.21 7.00
CA SER A 239 8.31 13.75 6.86
C SER A 239 9.12 13.02 7.90
N THR A 240 10.30 13.53 8.27
CA THR A 240 11.15 12.84 9.26
C THR A 240 10.55 12.87 10.66
N GLU A 241 9.86 13.95 11.05
CA GLU A 241 9.11 14.01 12.31
C GLU A 241 7.97 13.01 12.33
N PHE A 242 7.15 12.98 11.26
CA PHE A 242 6.07 12.03 11.13
C PHE A 242 6.55 10.57 11.15
N LEU A 243 7.59 10.24 10.38
CA LEU A 243 8.14 8.89 10.33
C LEU A 243 8.79 8.47 11.65
N ALA A 244 9.44 9.40 12.37
CA ALA A 244 9.95 9.12 13.70
C ALA A 244 8.81 8.83 14.70
N TRP A 245 7.71 9.59 14.67
CA TRP A 245 6.52 9.27 15.45
C TRP A 245 5.93 7.91 15.06
N LEU A 246 5.79 7.64 13.75
CA LEU A 246 5.26 6.38 13.22
C LEU A 246 6.05 5.18 13.77
N CYS A 247 7.37 5.29 13.83
CA CYS A 247 8.25 4.22 14.28
C CYS A 247 8.39 4.10 15.81
N ASN A 248 8.02 5.12 16.58
CA ASN A 248 8.22 5.16 18.04
C ASN A 248 6.92 4.99 18.84
N ASP A 249 5.89 5.70 18.42
CA ASP A 249 4.75 6.04 19.27
C ASP A 249 3.42 5.55 18.70
N SER A 250 3.32 5.39 17.37
CA SER A 250 2.10 4.91 16.70
C SER A 250 1.65 3.50 17.16
N PRO A 251 0.37 3.15 16.98
CA PRO A 251 -0.15 1.81 17.29
C PRO A 251 0.41 0.70 16.39
N VAL A 252 1.08 1.04 15.28
CA VAL A 252 1.59 0.08 14.28
C VAL A 252 3.11 0.06 14.19
N LYS A 253 3.81 0.73 15.12
CA LYS A 253 5.28 0.87 15.12
C LYS A 253 6.08 -0.43 15.01
N ASP A 254 5.50 -1.56 15.41
CA ASP A 254 6.17 -2.86 15.38
C ASP A 254 5.99 -3.58 14.02
N THR A 255 4.99 -3.19 13.22
CA THR A 255 4.63 -3.88 11.96
C THR A 255 4.71 -2.99 10.72
N VAL A 256 4.53 -1.68 10.85
CA VAL A 256 4.36 -0.77 9.71
C VAL A 256 5.62 -0.64 8.86
N VAL A 257 5.44 -0.69 7.53
CA VAL A 257 6.47 -0.36 6.54
C VAL A 257 6.03 0.85 5.70
N THR A 258 7.01 1.62 5.22
CA THR A 258 6.77 2.76 4.34
C THR A 258 7.67 2.71 3.12
N ASN A 259 7.17 3.20 1.99
CA ASN A 259 7.96 3.38 0.77
C ASN A 259 8.91 4.58 0.89
N ASP A 260 9.47 5.00 -0.25
CA ASP A 260 10.52 6.01 -0.41
C ASP A 260 10.04 7.34 -1.01
N ARG A 261 8.75 7.66 -0.92
CA ARG A 261 8.14 8.87 -1.52
C ARG A 261 7.73 9.88 -0.47
N TRP A 262 8.71 10.39 0.27
CA TRP A 262 8.52 11.28 1.44
C TRP A 262 9.14 12.68 1.23
N GLY A 263 9.25 13.11 -0.02
CA GLY A 263 9.65 14.44 -0.42
C GLY A 263 10.66 14.40 -1.55
N GLN A 264 10.81 15.52 -2.24
CA GLN A 264 11.77 15.64 -3.33
C GLN A 264 13.17 15.17 -2.90
N GLY A 265 13.72 14.21 -3.67
CA GLY A 265 15.05 13.64 -3.42
C GLY A 265 15.10 12.50 -2.40
N THR A 266 13.95 11.95 -1.97
CA THR A 266 13.87 10.77 -1.08
C THR A 266 13.78 9.43 -1.81
N SER A 267 13.21 9.44 -3.03
CA SER A 267 13.09 8.25 -3.88
C SER A 267 14.45 7.58 -4.15
N CYS A 268 14.45 6.23 -4.12
CA CYS A 268 15.61 5.36 -4.16
C CYS A 268 16.70 5.65 -3.10
N LYS A 269 16.35 6.33 -2.01
CA LYS A 269 17.35 6.82 -1.04
C LYS A 269 16.93 6.62 0.42
N HIS A 270 15.69 6.94 0.75
CA HIS A 270 15.16 6.89 2.12
C HIS A 270 13.91 6.01 2.17
N GLY A 271 13.54 5.49 3.35
CA GLY A 271 12.32 4.69 3.52
C GLY A 271 12.59 3.20 3.77
N GLY A 272 11.55 2.49 4.23
CA GLY A 272 11.65 1.07 4.61
C GLY A 272 11.84 0.13 3.41
N PHE A 273 11.31 0.52 2.25
CA PHE A 273 11.57 -0.12 0.97
C PHE A 273 11.55 0.92 -0.15
N TYR A 274 12.25 0.63 -1.25
CA TYR A 274 12.31 1.52 -2.41
C TYR A 274 11.27 1.16 -3.45
N SER A 275 10.44 2.13 -3.83
CA SER A 275 9.59 2.05 -5.02
C SER A 275 10.25 2.77 -6.19
N CYS A 276 11.13 3.76 -5.95
CA CYS A 276 11.90 4.50 -6.94
C CYS A 276 11.06 5.30 -7.97
N ASN A 277 10.33 4.59 -8.82
CA ASN A 277 9.43 5.13 -9.82
C ASN A 277 8.28 4.15 -10.06
N ASP A 278 7.26 4.57 -10.79
CA ASP A 278 6.20 3.66 -11.22
C ASP A 278 6.78 2.52 -12.06
N ARG A 279 6.32 1.29 -11.81
CA ARG A 279 6.77 0.06 -12.48
C ARG A 279 8.27 -0.18 -12.35
N TYR A 280 8.86 0.22 -11.23
CA TYR A 280 10.27 -0.01 -10.96
C TYR A 280 10.56 -1.50 -10.90
N ASN A 281 11.33 -1.99 -11.88
CA ASN A 281 11.87 -3.34 -11.92
C ASN A 281 13.31 -3.26 -12.46
N PRO A 282 14.33 -3.32 -11.59
CA PRO A 282 15.71 -3.08 -11.98
C PRO A 282 16.36 -4.26 -12.74
N GLY A 283 15.68 -5.41 -12.84
CA GLY A 283 16.21 -6.62 -13.51
C GLY A 283 17.53 -7.15 -12.93
N THR A 284 17.91 -6.66 -11.75
CA THR A 284 19.18 -6.96 -11.07
C THR A 284 18.99 -6.93 -9.57
N LEU A 285 19.75 -7.75 -8.84
CA LEU A 285 19.68 -7.81 -7.38
C LEU A 285 20.06 -6.47 -6.74
N GLN A 286 19.15 -5.94 -5.91
CA GLN A 286 19.37 -4.71 -5.15
C GLN A 286 19.88 -4.98 -3.74
N LYS A 287 20.56 -3.98 -3.17
CA LYS A 287 21.09 -4.03 -1.78
C LYS A 287 20.05 -3.68 -0.72
N HIS A 288 19.03 -2.93 -1.10
CA HIS A 288 17.94 -2.51 -0.23
C HIS A 288 16.65 -3.20 -0.69
N LYS A 289 15.72 -3.45 0.23
CA LYS A 289 14.40 -3.97 -0.14
C LYS A 289 13.71 -2.97 -1.07
N TRP A 290 13.03 -3.48 -2.08
CA TRP A 290 12.30 -2.67 -3.04
C TRP A 290 10.96 -3.33 -3.42
N GLU A 291 10.08 -2.55 -4.04
CA GLU A 291 8.75 -2.97 -4.46
C GLU A 291 8.47 -2.51 -5.89
N ASN A 292 8.03 -3.44 -6.74
CA ASN A 292 7.52 -3.18 -8.07
C ASN A 292 6.03 -2.83 -7.97
N ALA A 293 5.72 -1.54 -7.84
CA ALA A 293 4.34 -1.07 -7.95
C ALA A 293 3.97 -0.95 -9.44
N MET A 294 3.04 -1.80 -9.91
CA MET A 294 2.65 -1.88 -11.33
C MET A 294 1.15 -2.14 -11.48
N THR A 295 0.65 -2.10 -12.72
CA THR A 295 -0.78 -2.17 -13.04
C THR A 295 -1.11 -3.34 -13.96
N ILE A 296 -2.25 -4.01 -13.72
CA ILE A 296 -2.77 -5.01 -14.68
C ILE A 296 -3.21 -4.32 -15.98
N ASP A 297 -3.90 -3.18 -15.89
CA ASP A 297 -4.15 -2.32 -17.05
C ASP A 297 -2.84 -1.63 -17.45
N LYS A 298 -2.38 -1.84 -18.68
CA LYS A 298 -1.11 -1.30 -19.21
C LYS A 298 -1.09 0.23 -19.24
N LYS A 299 -2.26 0.89 -19.17
CA LYS A 299 -2.41 2.33 -19.39
C LYS A 299 -2.77 3.14 -18.14
N SER A 300 -3.37 2.55 -17.10
CA SER A 300 -3.87 3.32 -15.95
C SER A 300 -3.87 2.53 -14.65
N TRP A 301 -3.81 3.26 -13.53
CA TRP A 301 -4.08 2.72 -12.20
C TRP A 301 -5.59 2.67 -11.90
N GLY A 302 -6.33 3.71 -12.26
CA GLY A 302 -7.80 3.77 -12.13
C GLY A 302 -8.55 2.90 -13.16
N PHE A 303 -9.83 2.65 -12.89
CA PHE A 303 -10.70 1.91 -13.81
C PHE A 303 -10.97 2.69 -15.11
N ARG A 304 -10.78 2.04 -16.27
CA ARG A 304 -11.15 2.57 -17.57
C ARG A 304 -12.28 1.74 -18.20
N ARG A 305 -13.39 2.39 -18.52
CA ARG A 305 -14.57 1.73 -19.10
C ARG A 305 -14.40 1.41 -20.58
N ASP A 306 -13.47 2.08 -21.25
CA ASP A 306 -13.16 1.89 -22.68
C ASP A 306 -12.04 0.87 -22.93
N ALA A 307 -11.41 0.35 -21.88
CA ALA A 307 -10.34 -0.62 -21.99
C ALA A 307 -10.76 -1.88 -22.73
N GLN A 308 -9.87 -2.38 -23.59
CA GLN A 308 -10.05 -3.64 -24.33
C GLN A 308 -9.19 -4.73 -23.72
N LEU A 309 -9.45 -6.00 -24.07
CA LEU A 309 -8.70 -7.14 -23.51
C LEU A 309 -7.17 -6.98 -23.65
N ASP A 310 -6.70 -6.51 -24.81
CA ASP A 310 -5.27 -6.33 -25.08
C ASP A 310 -4.61 -5.19 -24.26
N ASP A 311 -5.42 -4.32 -23.65
CA ASP A 311 -4.94 -3.31 -22.71
C ASP A 311 -4.56 -3.90 -21.35
N TYR A 312 -4.94 -5.15 -21.06
CA TYR A 312 -4.60 -5.83 -19.83
C TYR A 312 -3.40 -6.77 -20.03
N LEU A 313 -2.54 -6.86 -19.02
CA LEU A 313 -1.53 -7.90 -18.97
C LEU A 313 -2.21 -9.28 -18.88
N THR A 314 -1.63 -10.22 -19.61
CA THR A 314 -1.96 -11.64 -19.53
C THR A 314 -1.41 -12.24 -18.25
N THR A 315 -1.96 -13.37 -17.82
CA THR A 315 -1.48 -14.07 -16.62
C THR A 315 -0.02 -14.51 -16.76
N ASP A 316 0.40 -14.93 -17.96
CA ASP A 316 1.78 -15.32 -18.21
C ASP A 316 2.75 -14.13 -18.02
N GLU A 317 2.37 -12.95 -18.51
CA GLU A 317 3.14 -11.71 -18.27
C GLU A 317 3.18 -11.38 -16.76
N LEU A 318 2.06 -11.51 -16.05
CA LEU A 318 2.00 -11.22 -14.61
C LEU A 318 2.86 -12.18 -13.77
N VAL A 319 2.83 -13.48 -14.08
CA VAL A 319 3.67 -14.50 -13.43
C VAL A 319 5.15 -14.26 -13.72
N ALA A 320 5.50 -13.93 -14.97
CA ALA A 320 6.88 -13.61 -15.33
C ALA A 320 7.40 -12.39 -14.57
N ILE A 321 6.59 -11.32 -14.46
CA ILE A 321 6.94 -10.12 -13.70
C ILE A 321 7.12 -10.44 -12.22
N LEU A 322 6.27 -11.29 -11.63
CA LEU A 322 6.42 -11.73 -10.25
C LEU A 322 7.73 -12.49 -10.04
N ALA A 323 8.03 -13.46 -10.90
CA ALA A 323 9.25 -14.27 -10.80
C ALA A 323 10.52 -13.40 -10.93
N GLU A 324 10.57 -12.51 -11.92
CA GLU A 324 11.68 -11.56 -12.11
C GLU A 324 11.86 -10.63 -10.90
N THR A 325 10.75 -10.09 -10.38
CA THR A 325 10.75 -9.19 -9.23
C THR A 325 11.32 -9.90 -7.99
N VAL A 326 10.84 -11.11 -7.71
CA VAL A 326 11.26 -11.89 -6.53
C VAL A 326 12.69 -12.38 -6.66
N SER A 327 13.14 -12.81 -7.84
CA SER A 327 14.53 -13.25 -8.06
C SER A 327 15.53 -12.12 -7.83
N CYS A 328 15.12 -10.87 -8.08
CA CYS A 328 15.88 -9.64 -7.82
C CYS A 328 15.65 -9.03 -6.42
N GLY A 329 14.93 -9.73 -5.53
CA GLY A 329 14.75 -9.37 -4.12
C GLY A 329 13.59 -8.43 -3.80
N GLY A 330 12.79 -8.08 -4.81
CA GLY A 330 11.65 -7.19 -4.66
C GLY A 330 10.39 -7.89 -4.13
N ASN A 331 9.39 -7.08 -3.79
CA ASN A 331 7.99 -7.51 -3.77
C ASN A 331 7.26 -6.95 -4.99
N LEU A 332 6.24 -7.65 -5.48
CA LEU A 332 5.33 -7.16 -6.50
C LEU A 332 4.08 -6.58 -5.84
N LEU A 333 3.74 -5.33 -6.13
CA LEU A 333 2.48 -4.70 -5.75
C LEU A 333 1.65 -4.44 -7.01
N MET A 334 0.68 -5.32 -7.26
CA MET A 334 -0.10 -5.37 -8.50
C MET A 334 -1.42 -4.64 -8.35
N ASN A 335 -1.65 -3.61 -9.16
CA ASN A 335 -2.80 -2.74 -9.06
C ASN A 335 -4.01 -3.20 -9.87
N ILE A 336 -5.19 -3.04 -9.26
CA ILE A 336 -6.51 -3.03 -9.91
C ILE A 336 -7.21 -1.68 -9.70
N GLY A 337 -8.14 -1.35 -10.60
CA GLY A 337 -9.05 -0.20 -10.43
C GLY A 337 -10.50 -0.68 -10.25
N PRO A 338 -11.06 -0.64 -9.03
CA PRO A 338 -12.47 -0.92 -8.83
C PRO A 338 -13.37 0.12 -9.53
N THR A 339 -14.57 -0.30 -9.92
CA THR A 339 -15.56 0.56 -10.58
C THR A 339 -16.21 1.54 -9.60
N HIS A 340 -16.77 2.66 -10.08
CA HIS A 340 -17.42 3.65 -9.20
C HIS A 340 -18.62 3.12 -8.41
N ASP A 341 -19.26 2.07 -8.91
CA ASP A 341 -20.38 1.37 -8.28
C ASP A 341 -19.89 0.26 -7.33
N GLY A 342 -18.58 0.09 -7.11
CA GLY A 342 -18.02 -0.73 -6.03
C GLY A 342 -17.72 -2.18 -6.39
N ARG A 343 -17.38 -2.48 -7.65
CA ARG A 343 -17.07 -3.85 -8.09
C ARG A 343 -15.61 -3.96 -8.51
N ILE A 344 -15.02 -5.13 -8.27
CA ILE A 344 -13.84 -5.56 -9.01
C ILE A 344 -14.34 -6.04 -10.38
N ALA A 345 -13.88 -5.42 -11.46
CA ALA A 345 -14.31 -5.83 -12.80
C ALA A 345 -13.91 -7.30 -13.07
N PRO A 346 -14.74 -8.09 -13.78
CA PRO A 346 -14.48 -9.52 -13.99
C PRO A 346 -13.10 -9.85 -14.54
N ILE A 347 -12.54 -8.99 -15.41
CA ILE A 347 -11.19 -9.15 -15.95
C ILE A 347 -10.10 -9.05 -14.87
N PHE A 348 -10.26 -8.16 -13.90
CA PHE A 348 -9.34 -8.05 -12.77
C PHE A 348 -9.49 -9.24 -11.82
N GLU A 349 -10.73 -9.65 -11.51
CA GLU A 349 -10.98 -10.84 -10.68
C GLU A 349 -10.38 -12.10 -11.33
N GLU A 350 -10.56 -12.28 -12.65
CA GLU A 350 -9.98 -13.40 -13.39
C GLU A 350 -8.45 -13.44 -13.25
N ARG A 351 -7.76 -12.31 -13.52
CA ARG A 351 -6.30 -12.24 -13.38
C ARG A 351 -5.83 -12.50 -11.96
N LEU A 352 -6.53 -11.96 -10.96
CA LEU A 352 -6.21 -12.18 -9.55
C LEU A 352 -6.33 -13.65 -9.17
N ARG A 353 -7.44 -14.31 -9.51
CA ARG A 353 -7.64 -15.73 -9.21
C ARG A 353 -6.64 -16.62 -9.95
N GLN A 354 -6.31 -16.29 -11.20
CA GLN A 354 -5.31 -17.03 -11.97
C GLN A 354 -3.90 -16.92 -11.36
N MET A 355 -3.52 -15.74 -10.84
CA MET A 355 -2.29 -15.59 -10.06
C MET A 355 -2.31 -16.49 -8.82
N GLY A 356 -3.44 -16.53 -8.12
CA GLY A 356 -3.61 -17.38 -6.94
C GLY A 356 -3.54 -18.88 -7.24
N ASP A 357 -4.14 -19.33 -8.33
CA ASP A 357 -4.06 -20.72 -8.79
C ASP A 357 -2.61 -21.14 -9.06
N TRP A 358 -1.82 -20.25 -9.68
CA TRP A 358 -0.40 -20.49 -9.92
C TRP A 358 0.41 -20.49 -8.61
N LEU A 359 0.17 -19.52 -7.72
CA LEU A 359 0.84 -19.40 -6.41
C LEU A 359 0.47 -20.53 -5.44
N LYS A 360 -0.71 -21.13 -5.57
CA LYS A 360 -1.09 -22.31 -4.77
C LYS A 360 -0.19 -23.52 -5.07
N VAL A 361 0.30 -23.63 -6.30
CA VAL A 361 1.19 -24.72 -6.73
C VAL A 361 2.66 -24.34 -6.52
N ASN A 362 3.04 -23.09 -6.82
CA ASN A 362 4.44 -22.66 -6.89
C ASN A 362 4.88 -21.74 -5.75
N GLY A 363 4.00 -21.49 -4.77
CA GLY A 363 4.20 -20.50 -3.72
C GLY A 363 5.42 -20.76 -2.83
N ASP A 364 5.81 -22.02 -2.64
CA ASP A 364 7.02 -22.38 -1.87
C ASP A 364 8.32 -21.86 -2.51
N ALA A 365 8.32 -21.63 -3.84
CA ALA A 365 9.42 -21.01 -4.55
C ALA A 365 9.40 -19.47 -4.47
N ILE A 366 8.29 -18.88 -4.02
CA ILE A 366 8.06 -17.45 -3.95
C ILE A 366 8.15 -16.96 -2.51
N TYR A 367 7.19 -17.33 -1.66
CA TYR A 367 7.06 -16.79 -0.30
C TYR A 367 8.26 -17.14 0.56
N ALA A 368 8.70 -16.18 1.39
CA ALA A 368 9.88 -16.30 2.25
C ALA A 368 11.21 -16.69 1.56
N SER A 369 11.22 -16.80 0.23
CA SER A 369 12.42 -17.09 -0.55
C SER A 369 13.42 -15.93 -0.46
N LYS A 370 14.67 -16.21 -0.79
CA LYS A 370 15.74 -15.21 -0.86
C LYS A 370 16.41 -15.28 -2.22
N PRO A 371 16.83 -14.13 -2.79
CA PRO A 371 17.61 -14.11 -4.03
C PRO A 371 18.81 -15.03 -3.96
N TRP A 372 19.02 -15.81 -5.02
CA TRP A 372 20.22 -16.62 -5.17
C TRP A 372 21.39 -15.76 -5.65
N ARG A 373 22.58 -16.35 -5.76
CA ARG A 373 23.78 -15.68 -6.31
C ARG A 373 23.68 -15.31 -7.80
N ALA A 374 22.66 -15.82 -8.49
CA ALA A 374 22.35 -15.52 -9.89
C ALA A 374 20.83 -15.39 -10.03
N GLN A 375 20.39 -14.40 -10.80
CA GLN A 375 18.98 -13.98 -10.91
C GLN A 375 18.27 -14.56 -12.13
N ASN A 376 19.01 -15.05 -13.13
CA ASN A 376 18.46 -15.65 -14.34
C ASN A 376 19.41 -16.64 -14.98
N ASP A 377 18.90 -17.46 -15.89
CA ASP A 377 19.68 -18.40 -16.68
C ASP A 377 20.35 -17.68 -17.86
N THR A 378 21.69 -17.72 -17.89
CA THR A 378 22.50 -17.13 -18.97
C THR A 378 22.20 -17.65 -20.38
N LYS A 379 21.64 -18.86 -20.51
CA LYS A 379 21.27 -19.50 -21.78
C LYS A 379 19.80 -19.33 -22.10
N THR A 380 18.93 -19.30 -21.07
CA THR A 380 17.48 -19.18 -21.23
C THR A 380 16.99 -17.89 -20.60
N LYS A 381 16.98 -16.81 -21.39
CA LYS A 381 16.79 -15.44 -20.88
C LYS A 381 15.50 -15.20 -20.09
N ASP A 382 14.47 -16.02 -20.31
CA ASP A 382 13.16 -15.89 -19.68
C ASP A 382 13.00 -16.78 -18.44
N VAL A 383 14.08 -17.42 -17.98
CA VAL A 383 14.10 -18.24 -16.75
C VAL A 383 14.79 -17.43 -15.64
N TRP A 384 14.02 -17.11 -14.61
CA TRP A 384 14.40 -16.27 -13.46
C TRP A 384 14.53 -17.09 -12.17
#